data_AF-A0A523GSN6-F1
#
_entry.id   AF-A0A523GSN6-F1
#
_cell.length_a   1.000
_cell.length_b   1.000
_cell.length_c   1.000
_cell.angle_alpha   90.00
_cell.angle_beta   90.00
_cell.angle_gamma   90.00
#
_symmetry.space_group_name_H-M   'P 1'
#
loop_
_entity.id
_entity.type
_entity.pdbx_description
1 polymer ?
#
loop_
_entity_poly.entity_id
_entity_poly.type
_entity_poly.pdbx_seq_one_letter_code
_entity_poly.pdbx_strand_id
1 'polypeptide(L)'
;AGIVILNEIGEDPGMDHMGAQQTIDGIEAEGGKVRSLTSYGAGIPSFEHNRNPLGYKFSWSPMGLIRAGETPAAFIQDGKKIEVSGEDLFKNHWLTDIYNLGTFETYPNRDSTIYIDEYGLDRGVDIYRGLLRFPGYCSTMQGFKDLGLFRSDNSQDLSSKTYRQLMADLVGVSDSPDVRLATADHLGEERTSDLLARYEWLGLFDDAPIAIRKGSNVDVLVDLMLRRMAYAPHEKDMIIVHNDIVAEFDNRIERRMATMRVEGRPFGHSAMSRAVSLPAAIASRLIIEGAIRQKGVVMPTSSEIYSPVLAELVEHEFRFEHHTIVL
;
A
#
# COMPACT_ATOMS: atom_id res chain seq x y z
N ALA A 1 -31.79 -3.27 -15.98
CA ALA A 1 -31.15 -1.94 -15.92
C ALA A 1 -30.25 -1.66 -17.12
N GLY A 2 -29.46 -2.62 -17.64
CA GLY A 2 -28.65 -2.40 -18.86
C GLY A 2 -27.54 -1.35 -18.70
N ILE A 3 -27.12 -1.11 -17.44
CA ILE A 3 -26.10 -0.15 -17.06
C ILE A 3 -24.77 -0.85 -16.74
N VAL A 4 -23.70 -0.06 -16.73
CA VAL A 4 -22.38 -0.46 -16.23
C VAL A 4 -22.14 0.19 -14.87
N ILE A 5 -21.57 -0.57 -13.95
CA ILE A 5 -21.07 -0.12 -12.66
C ILE A 5 -19.61 -0.58 -12.60
N LEU A 6 -18.72 0.24 -13.16
CA LEU A 6 -17.28 -0.02 -13.15
C LEU A 6 -16.70 0.46 -11.82
N ASN A 7 -16.10 -0.47 -11.08
CA ASN A 7 -15.40 -0.21 -9.83
C ASN A 7 -13.90 -0.44 -10.04
N GLU A 8 -13.10 -0.20 -8.99
CA GLU A 8 -11.70 -0.60 -8.96
C GLU A 8 -10.91 -0.05 -10.16
N ILE A 9 -11.08 1.25 -10.45
CA ILE A 9 -10.48 1.96 -11.59
C ILE A 9 -9.61 3.14 -11.13
N GLY A 10 -8.71 2.86 -10.18
CA GLY A 10 -7.72 3.81 -9.67
C GLY A 10 -6.28 3.31 -9.89
N GLU A 11 -5.48 3.35 -8.82
CA GLU A 11 -4.10 2.85 -8.82
C GLU A 11 -4.06 1.38 -8.36
N ASP A 12 -4.19 1.14 -7.06
CA ASP A 12 -4.42 -0.16 -6.43
C ASP A 12 -5.63 -0.02 -5.46
N PRO A 13 -6.84 -0.47 -5.85
CA PRO A 13 -7.15 -1.25 -7.05
C PRO A 13 -7.42 -0.42 -8.33
N GLY A 14 -6.91 -0.89 -9.47
CA GLY A 14 -7.09 -0.32 -10.81
C GLY A 14 -5.99 -0.68 -11.80
N MET A 15 -4.95 0.15 -11.89
CA MET A 15 -3.82 -0.08 -12.78
C MET A 15 -3.09 -1.39 -12.50
N ASP A 16 -3.11 -1.86 -11.26
CA ASP A 16 -2.60 -3.18 -10.90
C ASP A 16 -3.37 -4.31 -11.61
N HIS A 17 -4.71 -4.29 -11.62
CA HIS A 17 -5.55 -5.24 -12.37
C HIS A 17 -5.27 -5.15 -13.86
N MET A 18 -5.27 -3.94 -14.40
CA MET A 18 -5.09 -3.69 -15.82
C MET A 18 -3.72 -4.20 -16.31
N GLY A 19 -2.65 -3.91 -15.56
CA GLY A 19 -1.30 -4.37 -15.91
C GLY A 19 -1.11 -5.88 -15.72
N ALA A 20 -1.70 -6.46 -14.68
CA ALA A 20 -1.69 -7.91 -14.47
C ALA A 20 -2.40 -8.63 -15.60
N GLN A 21 -3.64 -8.24 -15.93
CA GLN A 21 -4.44 -8.86 -16.98
C GLN A 21 -3.84 -8.70 -18.36
N GLN A 22 -3.30 -7.52 -18.70
CA GLN A 22 -2.57 -7.34 -19.95
C GLN A 22 -1.39 -8.33 -20.09
N THR A 23 -0.70 -8.62 -18.98
CA THR A 23 0.43 -9.57 -18.99
C THR A 23 -0.04 -11.03 -19.06
N ILE A 24 -1.11 -11.37 -18.32
CA ILE A 24 -1.75 -12.70 -18.36
C ILE A 24 -2.24 -13.02 -19.78
N ASP A 25 -3.06 -12.14 -20.37
CA ASP A 25 -3.59 -12.30 -21.71
C ASP A 25 -2.47 -12.47 -22.76
N GLY A 26 -1.36 -11.74 -22.59
CA GLY A 26 -0.18 -11.89 -23.45
C GLY A 26 0.49 -13.25 -23.32
N ILE A 27 0.64 -13.77 -22.10
CA ILE A 27 1.20 -15.12 -21.84
C ILE A 27 0.31 -16.19 -22.48
N GLU A 28 -1.01 -16.11 -22.27
CA GLU A 28 -1.97 -17.10 -22.79
C GLU A 28 -2.06 -17.07 -24.31
N ALA A 29 -2.02 -15.88 -24.93
CA ALA A 29 -1.99 -15.73 -26.38
C ALA A 29 -0.75 -16.37 -27.03
N GLU A 30 0.36 -16.46 -26.28
CA GLU A 30 1.59 -17.16 -26.69
C GLU A 30 1.57 -18.67 -26.35
N GLY A 31 0.47 -19.18 -25.79
CA GLY A 31 0.31 -20.58 -25.40
C GLY A 31 0.95 -20.94 -24.05
N GLY A 32 1.31 -19.95 -23.23
CA GLY A 32 1.86 -20.15 -21.90
C GLY A 32 0.77 -20.34 -20.83
N LYS A 33 1.19 -20.80 -19.66
CA LYS A 33 0.35 -20.94 -18.47
C LYS A 33 0.98 -20.20 -17.29
N VAL A 34 0.18 -19.42 -16.58
CA VAL A 34 0.63 -18.75 -15.35
C VAL A 34 0.90 -19.81 -14.26
N ARG A 35 2.04 -19.69 -13.58
CA ARG A 35 2.43 -20.52 -12.42
C ARG A 35 2.33 -19.73 -11.13
N SER A 36 2.77 -18.48 -11.15
CA SER A 36 2.60 -17.57 -10.02
C SER A 36 2.36 -16.14 -10.48
N LEU A 37 1.60 -15.40 -9.68
CA LEU A 37 1.38 -13.97 -9.85
C LEU A 37 1.68 -13.27 -8.54
N THR A 38 2.62 -12.33 -8.60
CA THR A 38 2.93 -11.42 -7.51
C THR A 38 2.63 -10.00 -7.99
N SER A 39 1.81 -9.26 -7.26
CA SER A 39 1.47 -7.87 -7.59
C SER A 39 1.73 -6.96 -6.39
N TYR A 40 2.31 -5.80 -6.64
CA TYR A 40 2.60 -4.82 -5.62
C TYR A 40 2.11 -3.43 -6.00
N GLY A 41 1.48 -2.75 -5.04
CA GLY A 41 1.14 -1.33 -5.12
C GLY A 41 1.96 -0.49 -4.14
N ALA A 42 2.13 0.80 -4.43
CA ALA A 42 2.83 1.72 -3.54
C ALA A 42 2.39 3.17 -3.75
N GLY A 43 2.17 3.87 -2.64
CA GLY A 43 2.05 5.33 -2.59
C GLY A 43 2.95 5.86 -1.50
N ILE A 44 4.15 6.32 -1.89
CA ILE A 44 5.27 6.63 -0.98
C ILE A 44 5.98 7.91 -1.42
N PRO A 45 6.84 8.52 -0.58
CA PRO A 45 7.69 9.61 -1.03
C PRO A 45 8.58 9.19 -2.21
N SER A 46 8.82 10.10 -3.16
CA SER A 46 9.88 9.91 -4.15
C SER A 46 11.23 9.67 -3.45
N PHE A 47 12.15 8.97 -4.12
CA PHE A 47 13.48 8.70 -3.55
C PHE A 47 14.19 9.98 -3.09
N GLU A 48 14.05 11.08 -3.84
CA GLU A 48 14.62 12.39 -3.53
C GLU A 48 14.04 13.04 -2.26
N HIS A 49 12.74 12.82 -2.01
CA HIS A 49 11.97 13.48 -0.94
C HIS A 49 11.58 12.55 0.21
N ASN A 50 12.14 11.34 0.23
CA ASN A 50 12.10 10.44 1.37
C ASN A 50 13.03 10.96 2.49
N ARG A 51 12.56 11.96 3.24
CA ARG A 51 13.36 12.74 4.19
C ARG A 51 12.82 12.67 5.62
N ASN A 52 12.16 11.58 6.00
CA ASN A 52 11.82 11.31 7.39
C ASN A 52 12.16 9.87 7.80
N PRO A 53 12.39 9.63 9.10
CA PRO A 53 12.76 8.30 9.61
C PRO A 53 11.71 7.21 9.41
N LEU A 54 10.44 7.56 9.15
CA LEU A 54 9.37 6.58 8.93
C LEU A 54 9.30 6.11 7.47
N GLY A 55 10.05 6.74 6.56
CA GLY A 55 10.00 6.41 5.15
C GLY A 55 8.64 6.69 4.50
N TYR A 56 7.81 7.57 5.08
CA TYR A 56 6.42 7.71 4.66
C TYR A 56 5.89 9.13 4.79
N LYS A 57 5.04 9.55 3.84
CA LYS A 57 4.29 10.81 3.89
C LYS A 57 2.91 10.61 3.28
N PHE A 58 1.90 11.31 3.80
CA PHE A 58 0.52 11.12 3.36
C PHE A 58 0.26 11.79 2.01
N SER A 59 -0.08 10.98 1.02
CA SER A 59 -0.64 11.42 -0.27
C SER A 59 -2.11 11.00 -0.46
N TRP A 60 -2.70 10.32 0.54
CA TRP A 60 -4.08 9.84 0.58
C TRP A 60 -4.58 9.75 2.03
N SER A 61 -5.82 9.27 2.22
CA SER A 61 -6.53 9.27 3.49
C SER A 61 -5.76 8.58 4.65
N PRO A 62 -5.37 9.31 5.71
CA PRO A 62 -4.68 8.72 6.86
C PRO A 62 -5.52 7.66 7.59
N MET A 63 -6.81 7.90 7.77
CA MET A 63 -7.71 6.90 8.35
C MET A 63 -7.88 5.68 7.44
N GLY A 64 -7.81 5.88 6.12
CA GLY A 64 -7.75 4.77 5.17
C GLY A 64 -6.50 3.91 5.39
N LEU A 65 -5.36 4.54 5.66
CA LEU A 65 -4.10 3.85 5.97
C LEU A 65 -4.16 3.04 7.25
N ILE A 66 -4.74 3.59 8.32
CA ILE A 66 -4.93 2.85 9.57
C ILE A 66 -5.85 1.64 9.34
N ARG A 67 -7.01 1.84 8.70
CA ARG A 67 -7.94 0.74 8.41
C ARG A 67 -7.33 -0.34 7.54
N ALA A 68 -6.56 0.05 6.52
CA ALA A 68 -5.83 -0.90 5.68
C ALA A 68 -4.82 -1.70 6.51
N GLY A 69 -4.14 -1.04 7.45
CA GLY A 69 -3.23 -1.68 8.40
C GLY A 69 -3.89 -2.66 9.36
N GLU A 70 -5.21 -2.60 9.57
CA GLU A 70 -5.97 -3.53 10.43
C GLU A 70 -6.74 -4.60 9.64
N THR A 71 -6.74 -4.53 8.31
CA THR A 71 -7.52 -5.45 7.48
C THR A 71 -6.77 -6.80 7.36
N PRO A 72 -7.41 -7.94 7.68
CA PRO A 72 -6.81 -9.25 7.47
C PRO A 72 -6.44 -9.49 6.00
N ALA A 73 -5.46 -10.37 5.77
CA ALA A 73 -5.00 -10.72 4.45
C ALA A 73 -4.93 -12.24 4.24
N ALA A 74 -4.98 -12.67 2.99
CA ALA A 74 -4.77 -14.06 2.63
C ALA A 74 -4.14 -14.16 1.24
N PHE A 75 -3.30 -15.16 1.02
CA PHE A 75 -2.61 -15.37 -0.25
C PHE A 75 -2.27 -16.85 -0.43
N ILE A 76 -1.84 -17.25 -1.63
CA ILE A 76 -1.42 -18.63 -1.94
C ILE A 76 0.07 -18.63 -2.23
N GLN A 77 0.81 -19.45 -1.51
CA GLN A 77 2.25 -19.64 -1.72
C GLN A 77 2.59 -21.12 -1.54
N ASP A 78 3.39 -21.67 -2.45
CA ASP A 78 3.76 -23.08 -2.48
C ASP A 78 2.52 -24.01 -2.43
N GLY A 79 1.46 -23.61 -3.15
CA GLY A 79 0.17 -24.31 -3.20
C GLY A 79 -0.64 -24.29 -1.90
N LYS A 80 -0.26 -23.46 -0.90
CA LYS A 80 -0.95 -23.37 0.39
C LYS A 80 -1.58 -22.00 0.58
N LYS A 81 -2.82 -21.98 1.07
CA LYS A 81 -3.45 -20.75 1.55
C LYS A 81 -2.80 -20.34 2.87
N ILE A 82 -2.24 -19.13 2.90
CA ILE A 82 -1.72 -18.48 4.09
C ILE A 82 -2.71 -17.39 4.49
N GLU A 83 -3.14 -17.40 5.76
CA GLU A 83 -4.05 -16.42 6.33
C GLU A 83 -3.32 -15.59 7.38
N VAL A 84 -3.47 -14.28 7.30
CA VAL A 84 -2.79 -13.29 8.15
C VAL A 84 -3.85 -12.45 8.85
N SER A 85 -3.81 -12.43 10.18
CA SER A 85 -4.72 -11.62 10.99
C SER A 85 -4.44 -10.13 10.79
N GLY A 86 -5.46 -9.30 11.00
CA GLY A 86 -5.29 -7.84 11.03
C GLY A 86 -4.32 -7.39 12.14
N GLU A 87 -4.24 -8.13 13.24
CA GLU A 87 -3.35 -7.84 14.38
C GLU A 87 -1.87 -8.05 14.01
N ASP A 88 -1.56 -9.16 13.34
CA ASP A 88 -0.19 -9.56 12.99
C ASP A 88 0.20 -9.19 11.55
N LEU A 89 -0.59 -8.34 10.89
CA LEU A 89 -0.39 -7.99 9.47
C LEU A 89 1.04 -7.53 9.18
N PHE A 90 1.58 -6.64 10.01
CA PHE A 90 2.92 -6.08 9.83
C PHE A 90 4.04 -6.99 10.37
N LYS A 91 3.71 -8.06 11.11
CA LYS A 91 4.68 -9.11 11.44
C LYS A 91 4.95 -10.00 10.22
N ASN A 92 3.99 -10.12 9.31
CA ASN A 92 4.08 -10.90 8.08
C ASN A 92 4.65 -10.04 6.94
N HIS A 93 5.93 -9.68 7.05
CA HIS A 93 6.62 -8.83 6.08
C HIS A 93 8.00 -9.39 5.74
N TRP A 94 8.53 -9.01 4.57
CA TRP A 94 9.88 -9.36 4.14
C TRP A 94 10.45 -8.30 3.20
N LEU A 95 11.75 -8.37 2.94
CA LEU A 95 12.39 -7.55 1.91
C LEU A 95 12.18 -8.16 0.53
N THR A 96 11.86 -7.31 -0.44
CA THR A 96 11.66 -7.69 -1.84
C THR A 96 12.39 -6.71 -2.76
N ASP A 97 13.03 -7.23 -3.79
CA ASP A 97 13.74 -6.44 -4.79
C ASP A 97 12.85 -6.20 -6.01
N ILE A 98 12.65 -4.92 -6.34
CA ILE A 98 11.94 -4.52 -7.55
C ILE A 98 12.96 -4.17 -8.63
N TYR A 99 12.86 -4.88 -9.76
CA TYR A 99 13.81 -4.74 -10.87
C TYR A 99 13.99 -3.28 -11.29
N ASN A 100 15.24 -2.84 -11.40
CA ASN A 100 15.66 -1.47 -11.70
C ASN A 100 15.13 -0.35 -10.77
N LEU A 101 14.53 -0.68 -9.62
CA LEU A 101 14.06 0.30 -8.64
C LEU A 101 14.76 0.20 -7.28
N GLY A 102 15.02 -1.01 -6.80
CA GLY A 102 15.71 -1.26 -5.53
C GLY A 102 14.92 -2.13 -4.56
N THR A 103 15.42 -2.21 -3.32
CA THR A 103 14.87 -3.05 -2.26
C THR A 103 13.81 -2.30 -1.46
N PHE A 104 12.70 -2.97 -1.24
CA PHE A 104 11.57 -2.50 -0.44
C PHE A 104 11.21 -3.54 0.62
N GLU A 105 10.40 -3.13 1.57
CA GLU A 105 9.70 -4.02 2.47
C GLU A 105 8.27 -4.20 1.96
N THR A 106 7.76 -5.43 2.00
CA THR A 106 6.38 -5.74 1.59
C THR A 106 5.62 -6.43 2.70
N TYR A 107 4.31 -6.19 2.76
CA TYR A 107 3.35 -6.89 3.60
C TYR A 107 2.07 -7.20 2.78
N PRO A 108 1.35 -8.28 3.10
CA PRO A 108 0.22 -8.74 2.29
C PRO A 108 -0.95 -7.74 2.33
N ASN A 109 -1.65 -7.60 1.20
CA ASN A 109 -2.75 -6.66 1.00
C ASN A 109 -4.07 -7.39 0.78
N ARG A 110 -4.93 -7.42 1.81
CA ARG A 110 -6.27 -8.05 1.77
C ARG A 110 -6.23 -9.51 1.31
N ASP A 111 -7.39 -10.06 0.97
CA ASP A 111 -7.49 -11.41 0.42
C ASP A 111 -7.14 -11.40 -1.08
N SER A 112 -5.96 -11.93 -1.41
CA SER A 112 -5.48 -12.11 -2.77
C SER A 112 -6.06 -13.36 -3.43
N THR A 113 -6.62 -14.30 -2.66
CA THR A 113 -7.08 -15.59 -3.19
C THR A 113 -8.30 -15.46 -4.09
N ILE A 114 -9.08 -14.39 -3.92
CA ILE A 114 -10.22 -14.07 -4.79
C ILE A 114 -9.79 -13.84 -6.25
N TYR A 115 -8.55 -13.37 -6.48
CA TYR A 115 -8.07 -13.03 -7.80
C TYR A 115 -7.73 -14.25 -8.67
N ILE A 116 -7.75 -15.47 -8.12
CA ILE A 116 -7.69 -16.68 -8.93
C ILE A 116 -8.89 -16.71 -9.90
N ASP A 117 -10.09 -16.55 -9.37
CA ASP A 117 -11.31 -16.58 -10.17
C ASP A 117 -11.48 -15.29 -10.98
N GLU A 118 -11.22 -14.12 -10.37
CA GLU A 118 -11.39 -12.82 -11.05
C GLU A 118 -10.44 -12.60 -12.22
N TYR A 119 -9.29 -13.27 -12.21
CA TYR A 119 -8.32 -13.25 -13.31
C TYR A 119 -8.41 -14.46 -14.25
N GLY A 120 -9.30 -15.42 -13.99
CA GLY A 120 -9.43 -16.63 -14.81
C GLY A 120 -8.24 -17.59 -14.70
N LEU A 121 -7.50 -17.56 -13.59
CA LEU A 121 -6.30 -18.36 -13.37
C LEU A 121 -6.63 -19.81 -12.96
N ASP A 122 -5.73 -20.73 -13.26
CA ASP A 122 -5.82 -22.12 -12.80
C ASP A 122 -5.74 -22.18 -11.25
N ARG A 123 -6.49 -23.12 -10.63
CA ARG A 123 -6.54 -23.30 -9.16
C ARG A 123 -5.19 -23.59 -8.49
N GLY A 124 -4.18 -23.98 -9.26
CA GLY A 124 -2.83 -24.29 -8.77
C GLY A 124 -1.86 -23.12 -8.82
N VAL A 125 -2.31 -21.93 -9.20
CA VAL A 125 -1.47 -20.73 -9.27
C VAL A 125 -1.21 -20.17 -7.87
N ASP A 126 0.06 -19.91 -7.58
CA ASP A 126 0.45 -19.13 -6.40
C ASP A 126 0.13 -17.66 -6.65
N ILE A 127 -0.51 -16.99 -5.70
CA ILE A 127 -0.92 -15.60 -5.85
C ILE A 127 -0.64 -14.80 -4.59
N TYR A 128 0.04 -13.66 -4.76
CA TYR A 128 0.32 -12.70 -3.71
C TYR A 128 0.07 -11.28 -4.21
N ARG A 129 -0.70 -10.51 -3.44
CA ARG A 129 -0.76 -9.05 -3.58
C ARG A 129 -0.25 -8.41 -2.30
N GLY A 130 0.65 -7.43 -2.45
CA GLY A 130 1.27 -6.75 -1.32
C GLY A 130 1.42 -5.24 -1.55
N LEU A 131 1.82 -4.55 -0.50
CA LEU A 131 2.13 -3.12 -0.57
C LEU A 131 3.60 -2.88 -0.29
N LEU A 132 4.25 -2.07 -1.11
CA LEU A 132 5.67 -1.71 -0.93
C LEU A 132 5.82 -0.52 0.00
N ARG A 133 6.80 -0.61 0.89
CA ARG A 133 7.22 0.46 1.80
C ARG A 133 8.73 0.49 1.89
N PHE A 134 9.27 1.62 2.36
CA PHE A 134 10.69 1.68 2.70
C PHE A 134 10.96 0.84 3.95
N PRO A 135 12.14 0.19 4.06
CA PRO A 135 12.49 -0.66 5.18
C PRO A 135 12.27 -0.01 6.54
N GLY A 136 11.75 -0.80 7.48
CA GLY A 136 11.41 -0.37 8.82
C GLY A 136 9.95 0.02 8.98
N TYR A 137 9.23 0.38 7.92
CA TYR A 137 7.83 0.80 8.01
C TYR A 137 6.97 -0.20 8.81
N CYS A 138 7.04 -1.49 8.49
CA CYS A 138 6.22 -2.54 9.11
C CYS A 138 6.51 -2.67 10.61
N SER A 139 7.78 -2.65 11.04
CA SER A 139 8.10 -2.67 12.47
C SER A 139 7.55 -1.45 13.22
N THR A 140 7.60 -0.26 12.61
CA THR A 140 6.99 0.95 13.21
C THR A 140 5.47 0.84 13.30
N MET A 141 4.82 0.33 12.25
CA MET A 141 3.37 0.20 12.26
C MET A 141 2.90 -0.92 13.20
N GLN A 142 3.66 -2.00 13.34
CA GLN A 142 3.38 -3.05 14.31
C GLN A 142 3.51 -2.53 15.74
N GLY A 143 4.59 -1.81 16.06
CA GLY A 143 4.74 -1.27 17.41
C GLY A 143 3.64 -0.24 17.76
N PHE A 144 3.12 0.52 16.79
CA PHE A 144 1.93 1.36 17.04
C PHE A 144 0.71 0.52 17.44
N LYS A 145 0.50 -0.65 16.82
CA LYS A 145 -0.58 -1.57 17.23
C LYS A 145 -0.34 -2.16 18.60
N ASP A 146 0.89 -2.59 18.87
CA ASP A 146 1.26 -3.22 20.13
C ASP A 146 1.11 -2.25 21.31
N LEU A 147 1.33 -0.94 21.07
CA LEU A 147 1.05 0.14 22.03
C LEU A 147 -0.45 0.52 22.15
N GLY A 148 -1.32 -0.08 21.34
CA GLY A 148 -2.74 0.27 21.29
C GLY A 148 -3.03 1.64 20.68
N LEU A 149 -2.10 2.21 19.88
CA LEU A 149 -2.30 3.51 19.23
C LEU A 149 -3.30 3.47 18.07
N PHE A 150 -3.59 2.28 17.52
CA PHE A 150 -4.60 2.11 16.47
C PHE A 150 -6.03 2.07 17.02
N ARG A 151 -6.20 2.03 18.35
CA ARG A 151 -7.51 1.94 18.99
C ARG A 151 -8.37 3.17 18.66
N SER A 152 -9.47 2.91 17.97
CA SER A 152 -10.50 3.90 17.64
C SER A 152 -11.64 3.95 18.66
N ASP A 153 -11.69 3.01 19.59
CA ASP A 153 -12.66 2.95 20.67
C ASP A 153 -12.28 3.86 21.84
N ASN A 154 -13.23 4.10 22.74
CA ASN A 154 -13.03 4.82 24.00
C ASN A 154 -12.49 6.26 23.84
N SER A 155 -13.26 7.11 23.18
CA SER A 155 -12.99 8.56 23.14
C SER A 155 -12.80 9.12 24.55
N GLN A 156 -11.61 9.67 24.81
CA GLN A 156 -11.18 10.20 26.10
C GLN A 156 -11.03 11.73 26.04
N ASP A 157 -11.10 12.39 27.20
CA ASP A 157 -10.71 13.79 27.33
C ASP A 157 -9.18 13.88 27.33
N LEU A 158 -8.65 14.63 26.38
CA LEU A 158 -7.22 14.81 26.12
C LEU A 158 -6.77 16.24 26.41
N SER A 159 -7.68 17.11 26.86
CA SER A 159 -7.46 18.56 26.96
C SER A 159 -6.35 19.00 27.92
N SER A 160 -5.91 18.11 28.82
CA SER A 160 -4.82 18.36 29.76
C SER A 160 -3.68 17.34 29.67
N LYS A 161 -3.62 16.53 28.60
CA LYS A 161 -2.58 15.51 28.41
C LYS A 161 -1.52 15.96 27.42
N THR A 162 -0.26 15.65 27.73
CA THR A 162 0.85 15.70 26.78
C THR A 162 0.99 14.38 26.02
N TYR A 163 1.74 14.35 24.93
CA TYR A 163 2.05 13.10 24.22
C TYR A 163 2.80 12.12 25.14
N ARG A 164 3.78 12.60 25.92
CA ARG A 164 4.48 11.76 26.91
C ARG A 164 3.52 11.15 27.94
N GLN A 165 2.56 11.90 28.44
CA GLN A 165 1.58 11.40 29.41
C GLN A 165 0.67 10.33 28.81
N LEU A 166 0.22 10.52 27.57
CA LEU A 166 -0.51 9.48 26.84
C LEU A 166 0.34 8.20 26.71
N MET A 167 1.62 8.33 26.34
CA MET A 167 2.52 7.18 26.25
C MET A 167 2.74 6.50 27.60
N ALA A 168 2.89 7.27 28.69
CA ALA A 168 3.01 6.75 30.05
C ALA A 168 1.78 5.91 30.43
N ASP A 169 0.58 6.40 30.12
CA ASP A 169 -0.68 5.69 30.36
C ASP A 169 -0.74 4.38 29.56
N LEU A 170 -0.34 4.39 28.28
CA LEU A 170 -0.39 3.21 27.41
C LEU A 170 0.55 2.09 27.87
N VAL A 171 1.73 2.45 28.38
CA VAL A 171 2.72 1.47 28.87
C VAL A 171 2.60 1.17 30.36
N GLY A 172 1.66 1.81 31.07
CA GLY A 172 1.33 1.53 32.46
C GLY A 172 2.33 2.05 33.49
N VAL A 173 2.98 3.20 33.22
CA VAL A 173 3.97 3.82 34.12
C VAL A 173 3.56 5.23 34.52
N SER A 174 4.18 5.77 35.57
CA SER A 174 4.02 7.18 35.94
C SER A 174 4.69 8.10 34.93
N ASP A 175 4.11 9.29 34.70
CA ASP A 175 4.72 10.36 33.91
C ASP A 175 6.10 10.73 34.49
N SER A 176 7.14 10.39 33.75
CA SER A 176 8.54 10.58 34.12
C SER A 176 9.39 10.79 32.87
N PRO A 177 10.61 11.33 32.98
CA PRO A 177 11.53 11.42 31.84
C PRO A 177 11.85 10.05 31.19
N ASP A 178 11.64 8.94 31.89
CA ASP A 178 12.01 7.59 31.44
C ASP A 178 10.92 6.88 30.61
N VAL A 179 9.81 7.55 30.26
CA VAL A 179 8.70 6.94 29.49
C VAL A 179 9.17 6.34 28.17
N ARG A 180 10.18 6.96 27.52
CA ARG A 180 10.81 6.40 26.31
C ARG A 180 11.44 5.02 26.57
N LEU A 181 12.14 4.85 27.70
CA LEU A 181 12.77 3.58 28.08
C LEU A 181 11.73 2.55 28.51
N ALA A 182 10.71 2.97 29.25
CA ALA A 182 9.57 2.11 29.60
C ALA A 182 8.83 1.60 28.36
N THR A 183 8.73 2.43 27.31
CA THR A 183 8.15 2.03 26.02
C THR A 183 8.99 0.96 25.32
N ALA A 184 10.32 1.07 25.37
CA ALA A 184 11.21 0.03 24.83
C ALA A 184 11.03 -1.29 25.59
N ASP A 185 11.05 -1.23 26.93
CA ASP A 185 10.88 -2.40 27.78
C ASP A 185 9.48 -3.05 27.57
N HIS A 186 8.42 -2.25 27.37
CA HIS A 186 7.06 -2.74 27.06
C HIS A 186 6.98 -3.46 25.72
N LEU A 187 7.67 -2.96 24.70
CA LEU A 187 7.71 -3.55 23.36
C LEU A 187 8.71 -4.72 23.24
N GLY A 188 9.53 -4.97 24.26
CA GLY A 188 10.62 -5.95 24.19
C GLY A 188 11.76 -5.51 23.26
N GLU A 189 11.90 -4.20 23.05
CA GLU A 189 12.86 -3.58 22.13
C GLU A 189 14.12 -3.13 22.87
N GLU A 190 15.25 -3.07 22.15
CA GLU A 190 16.44 -2.46 22.72
C GLU A 190 16.23 -0.97 22.99
N ARG A 191 16.79 -0.45 24.10
CA ARG A 191 16.66 0.96 24.51
C ARG A 191 17.20 1.95 23.47
N THR A 192 18.07 1.48 22.58
CA THR A 192 18.69 2.22 21.48
C THR A 192 18.11 1.87 20.11
N SER A 193 17.00 1.12 20.03
CA SER A 193 16.49 0.65 18.73
C SER A 193 15.99 1.80 17.85
N ASP A 194 16.12 1.63 16.53
CA ASP A 194 15.67 2.60 15.54
C ASP A 194 14.15 2.83 15.61
N LEU A 195 13.39 1.88 16.16
CA LEU A 195 11.97 2.05 16.43
C LEU A 195 11.72 3.22 17.39
N LEU A 196 12.42 3.24 18.53
CA LEU A 196 12.27 4.28 19.53
C LEU A 196 12.72 5.65 18.99
N ALA A 197 13.77 5.68 18.17
CA ALA A 197 14.21 6.90 17.50
C ALA A 197 13.14 7.47 16.54
N ARG A 198 12.41 6.60 15.83
CA ARG A 198 11.29 6.99 14.96
C ARG A 198 10.11 7.55 15.76
N TYR A 199 9.77 6.94 16.88
CA TYR A 199 8.69 7.41 17.77
C TYR A 199 9.02 8.74 18.44
N GLU A 200 10.27 8.91 18.85
CA GLU A 200 10.80 10.17 19.38
C GLU A 200 10.76 11.26 18.33
N TRP A 201 11.22 10.99 17.10
CA TRP A 201 11.14 11.94 15.98
C TRP A 201 9.69 12.34 15.65
N LEU A 202 8.75 11.39 15.72
CA LEU A 202 7.33 11.66 15.52
C LEU A 202 6.77 12.59 16.62
N GLY A 203 7.37 12.58 17.81
CA GLY A 203 6.99 13.41 18.96
C GLY A 203 6.12 12.68 19.99
N LEU A 204 6.11 11.35 19.99
CA LEU A 204 5.30 10.57 20.94
C LEU A 204 5.74 10.76 22.40
N PHE A 205 6.99 11.18 22.63
CA PHE A 205 7.53 11.41 23.98
C PHE A 205 7.63 12.90 24.35
N ASP A 206 7.06 13.79 23.53
CA ASP A 206 7.13 15.22 23.75
C ASP A 206 6.26 15.66 24.94
N ASP A 207 6.73 16.67 25.67
CA ASP A 207 5.95 17.45 26.66
C ASP A 207 4.90 18.37 26.02
N ALA A 208 4.78 18.36 24.70
CA ALA A 208 3.80 19.16 23.99
C ALA A 208 2.37 18.71 24.34
N PRO A 209 1.43 19.64 24.56
CA PRO A 209 0.04 19.29 24.78
C PRO A 209 -0.56 18.66 23.52
N ILE A 210 -1.40 17.65 23.69
CA ILE A 210 -2.17 17.05 22.61
C ILE A 210 -3.14 18.10 22.07
N ALA A 211 -3.12 18.31 20.75
CA ALA A 211 -3.94 19.36 20.13
C ALA A 211 -5.44 18.99 20.06
N ILE A 212 -5.75 17.70 20.05
CA ILE A 212 -7.13 17.20 20.07
C ILE A 212 -7.65 17.24 21.50
N ARG A 213 -8.80 17.87 21.72
CA ARG A 213 -9.41 17.96 23.07
C ARG A 213 -10.13 16.68 23.49
N LYS A 214 -10.76 15.99 22.54
CA LYS A 214 -11.50 14.74 22.77
C LYS A 214 -11.38 13.85 21.54
N GLY A 215 -10.94 12.62 21.74
CA GLY A 215 -10.64 11.67 20.67
C GLY A 215 -10.14 10.34 21.24
N SER A 216 -9.96 9.34 20.39
CA SER A 216 -9.31 8.08 20.75
C SER A 216 -7.81 8.13 20.44
N ASN A 217 -7.10 7.04 20.70
CA ASN A 217 -5.65 6.98 20.47
C ASN A 217 -5.29 7.16 18.99
N VAL A 218 -6.09 6.56 18.08
CA VAL A 218 -5.86 6.70 16.64
C VAL A 218 -6.01 8.14 16.17
N ASP A 219 -6.94 8.91 16.75
CA ASP A 219 -7.11 10.32 16.40
C ASP A 219 -5.84 11.11 16.73
N VAL A 220 -5.25 10.85 17.92
CA VAL A 220 -4.00 11.49 18.36
C VAL A 220 -2.83 11.11 17.46
N LEU A 221 -2.68 9.81 17.15
CA LEU A 221 -1.64 9.31 16.28
C LEU A 221 -1.75 9.96 14.88
N VAL A 222 -2.94 9.96 14.29
CA VAL A 222 -3.17 10.50 12.94
C VAL A 222 -2.90 12.00 12.88
N ASP A 223 -3.33 12.79 13.87
CA ASP A 223 -3.01 14.22 13.94
C ASP A 223 -1.50 14.47 14.04
N LEU A 224 -0.79 13.68 14.87
CA LEU A 224 0.66 13.80 15.01
C LEU A 224 1.39 13.45 13.70
N MET A 225 1.01 12.33 13.09
CA MET A 225 1.58 11.90 11.80
C MET A 225 1.29 12.92 10.70
N LEU A 226 0.07 13.48 10.61
CA LEU A 226 -0.26 14.52 9.63
C LEU A 226 0.60 15.77 9.78
N ARG A 227 0.89 16.20 11.01
CA ARG A 227 1.74 17.37 11.27
C ARG A 227 3.20 17.14 10.91
N ARG A 228 3.72 15.93 11.15
CA ARG A 228 5.14 15.61 10.95
C ARG A 228 5.46 15.06 9.56
N MET A 229 4.49 14.44 8.89
CA MET A 229 4.70 13.63 7.68
C MET A 229 3.89 14.15 6.47
N ALA A 230 3.52 15.44 6.47
CA ALA A 230 2.96 16.08 5.29
C ALA A 230 4.04 16.35 4.23
N TYR A 231 3.65 16.36 2.97
CA TYR A 231 4.50 16.87 1.89
C TYR A 231 4.56 18.41 1.95
N ALA A 232 5.75 18.97 1.80
CA ALA A 232 5.89 20.38 1.45
C ALA A 232 5.54 20.60 -0.05
N PRO A 233 5.16 21.82 -0.47
CA PRO A 233 4.65 22.06 -1.83
C PRO A 233 5.59 21.68 -3.00
N HIS A 234 6.90 21.63 -2.76
CA HIS A 234 7.91 21.28 -3.76
C HIS A 234 8.25 19.78 -3.76
N GLU A 235 7.87 19.05 -2.73
CA GLU A 235 8.23 17.65 -2.56
C GLU A 235 7.33 16.75 -3.42
N LYS A 236 7.90 15.66 -3.92
CA LYS A 236 7.20 14.70 -4.78
C LYS A 236 6.89 13.43 -4.02
N ASP A 237 5.65 12.96 -4.14
CA ASP A 237 5.32 11.56 -3.94
C ASP A 237 5.68 10.72 -5.18
N MET A 238 5.51 9.42 -5.06
CA MET A 238 5.74 8.44 -6.10
C MET A 238 4.75 7.29 -5.94
N ILE A 239 4.24 6.82 -7.07
CA ILE A 239 3.52 5.55 -7.14
C ILE A 239 4.41 4.48 -7.79
N ILE A 240 4.22 3.24 -7.36
CA ILE A 240 4.82 2.06 -7.99
C ILE A 240 3.73 1.00 -8.10
N VAL A 241 3.45 0.54 -9.31
CA VAL A 241 2.68 -0.67 -9.56
C VAL A 241 3.61 -1.67 -10.22
N HIS A 242 3.81 -2.83 -9.60
CA HIS A 242 4.69 -3.87 -10.09
C HIS A 242 3.98 -5.21 -10.16
N ASN A 243 3.90 -5.79 -11.34
CA ASN A 243 3.42 -7.16 -11.55
C ASN A 243 4.60 -8.05 -11.94
N ASP A 244 4.68 -9.22 -11.32
CA ASP A 244 5.72 -10.21 -11.53
C ASP A 244 5.08 -11.58 -11.67
N ILE A 245 5.11 -12.12 -12.88
CA ILE A 245 4.40 -13.33 -13.27
C ILE A 245 5.41 -14.35 -13.75
N VAL A 246 5.43 -15.52 -13.11
CA VAL A 246 6.13 -16.68 -13.63
C VAL A 246 5.18 -17.49 -14.49
N ALA A 247 5.59 -17.76 -15.72
CA ALA A 247 4.82 -18.50 -16.72
C ALA A 247 5.62 -19.69 -17.26
N GLU A 248 4.91 -20.78 -17.54
CA GLU A 248 5.46 -21.97 -18.18
C GLU A 248 4.94 -22.10 -19.60
N PHE A 249 5.87 -22.38 -20.52
CA PHE A 249 5.61 -22.73 -21.90
C PHE A 249 6.17 -24.13 -22.16
N ASP A 250 5.80 -24.77 -23.29
CA ASP A 250 6.22 -26.13 -23.63
C ASP A 250 7.73 -26.40 -23.52
N ASN A 251 8.57 -25.38 -23.72
CA ASN A 251 10.03 -25.52 -23.79
C ASN A 251 10.82 -24.64 -22.81
N ARG A 252 10.16 -23.81 -21.98
CA ARG A 252 10.85 -22.84 -21.12
C ARG A 252 9.94 -22.32 -20.02
N ILE A 253 10.56 -21.78 -18.98
CA ILE A 253 9.89 -21.00 -17.96
C ILE A 253 10.37 -19.55 -18.10
N GLU A 254 9.45 -18.60 -18.02
CA GLU A 254 9.76 -17.18 -18.07
C GLU A 254 9.25 -16.49 -16.81
N ARG A 255 9.97 -15.45 -16.38
CA ARG A 255 9.50 -14.44 -15.45
C ARG A 255 9.24 -13.15 -16.22
N ARG A 256 7.98 -12.70 -16.25
CA ARG A 256 7.55 -11.46 -16.90
C ARG A 256 7.20 -10.42 -15.85
N MET A 257 7.94 -9.33 -15.87
CA MET A 257 7.78 -8.20 -14.97
C MET A 257 7.20 -7.01 -15.74
N ALA A 258 6.20 -6.34 -15.16
CA ALA A 258 5.63 -5.10 -15.65
C ALA A 258 5.65 -4.07 -14.50
N THR A 259 6.47 -3.03 -14.64
CA THR A 259 6.66 -2.01 -13.60
C THR A 259 6.23 -0.64 -14.10
N MET A 260 5.31 0.00 -13.41
CA MET A 260 4.97 1.40 -13.60
C MET A 260 5.47 2.20 -12.39
N ARG A 261 6.29 3.21 -12.64
CA ARG A 261 6.74 4.18 -11.63
C ARG A 261 6.43 5.59 -12.12
N VAL A 262 5.70 6.37 -11.35
CA VAL A 262 5.38 7.77 -11.67
C VAL A 262 5.61 8.65 -10.46
N GLU A 263 6.27 9.79 -10.65
CA GLU A 263 6.47 10.80 -9.61
C GLU A 263 5.47 11.95 -9.71
N GLY A 264 5.19 12.57 -8.57
CA GLY A 264 4.40 13.78 -8.48
C GLY A 264 5.10 14.95 -9.18
N ARG A 265 4.31 15.98 -9.51
CA ARG A 265 4.84 17.22 -10.09
C ARG A 265 5.06 18.25 -8.99
N PRO A 266 6.27 18.81 -8.81
CA PRO A 266 6.50 19.89 -7.85
C PRO A 266 5.51 21.04 -8.07
N PHE A 267 4.92 21.56 -7.00
CA PHE A 267 3.88 22.59 -7.03
C PHE A 267 2.64 22.25 -7.89
N GLY A 268 2.42 20.96 -8.19
CA GLY A 268 1.32 20.48 -9.01
C GLY A 268 0.59 19.31 -8.36
N HIS A 269 0.00 18.45 -9.20
CA HIS A 269 -0.69 17.26 -8.74
C HIS A 269 0.31 16.16 -8.33
N SER A 270 0.03 15.51 -7.20
CA SER A 270 0.75 14.33 -6.73
C SER A 270 0.57 13.16 -7.70
N ALA A 271 1.53 12.24 -7.74
CA ALA A 271 1.42 10.99 -8.49
C ALA A 271 0.17 10.22 -8.07
N MET A 272 -0.06 10.09 -6.76
CA MET A 272 -1.22 9.39 -6.21
C MET A 272 -2.55 10.01 -6.66
N SER A 273 -2.68 11.34 -6.62
CA SER A 273 -3.93 12.00 -7.05
C SER A 273 -4.22 11.77 -8.53
N ARG A 274 -3.18 11.82 -9.38
CA ARG A 274 -3.28 11.53 -10.82
C ARG A 274 -3.58 10.06 -11.07
N ALA A 275 -2.91 9.15 -10.35
CA ALA A 275 -3.06 7.70 -10.48
C ALA A 275 -4.48 7.23 -10.14
N VAL A 276 -5.16 7.90 -9.20
CA VAL A 276 -6.56 7.59 -8.86
C VAL A 276 -7.55 8.28 -9.79
N SER A 277 -7.30 9.54 -10.16
CA SER A 277 -8.29 10.35 -10.90
C SER A 277 -8.27 10.13 -12.41
N LEU A 278 -7.09 9.93 -13.02
CA LEU A 278 -6.98 9.79 -14.48
C LEU A 278 -7.66 8.51 -15.00
N PRO A 279 -7.41 7.30 -14.47
CA PRO A 279 -8.07 6.10 -14.98
C PRO A 279 -9.59 6.20 -14.83
N ALA A 280 -10.07 6.73 -13.71
CA ALA A 280 -11.49 6.95 -13.47
C ALA A 280 -12.11 7.94 -14.47
N ALA A 281 -11.44 9.06 -14.76
CA ALA A 281 -11.90 10.05 -15.74
C ALA A 281 -11.90 9.48 -17.17
N ILE A 282 -10.83 8.79 -17.55
CA ILE A 282 -10.68 8.12 -18.85
C ILE A 282 -11.79 7.08 -19.05
N ALA A 283 -11.95 6.15 -18.10
CA ALA A 283 -12.97 5.12 -18.20
C ALA A 283 -14.39 5.70 -18.23
N SER A 284 -14.66 6.75 -17.44
CA SER A 284 -15.95 7.45 -17.47
C SER A 284 -16.24 8.04 -18.86
N ARG A 285 -15.25 8.68 -19.47
CA ARG A 285 -15.35 9.23 -20.83
C ARG A 285 -15.61 8.12 -21.85
N LEU A 286 -14.84 7.03 -21.80
CA LEU A 286 -14.98 5.88 -22.70
C LEU A 286 -16.34 5.17 -22.57
N ILE A 287 -16.93 5.13 -21.37
CA ILE A 287 -18.29 4.63 -21.14
C ILE A 287 -19.33 5.54 -21.82
N ILE A 288 -19.21 6.86 -21.65
CA ILE A 288 -20.13 7.85 -22.23
C ILE A 288 -20.07 7.83 -23.77
N GLU A 289 -18.87 7.69 -24.32
CA GLU A 289 -18.63 7.61 -25.76
C GLU A 289 -19.04 6.24 -26.36
N GLY A 290 -19.37 5.26 -25.51
CA GLY A 290 -19.78 3.92 -25.95
C GLY A 290 -18.62 3.06 -26.47
N ALA A 291 -17.38 3.40 -26.10
CA ALA A 291 -16.21 2.56 -26.32
C ALA A 291 -16.19 1.38 -25.34
N ILE A 292 -16.56 1.61 -24.07
CA ILE A 292 -16.82 0.54 -23.09
C ILE A 292 -18.32 0.26 -23.05
N ARG A 293 -18.71 -0.94 -23.46
CA ARG A 293 -20.11 -1.37 -23.64
C ARG A 293 -20.54 -2.44 -22.66
N GLN A 294 -19.59 -3.12 -22.00
CA GLN A 294 -19.84 -4.12 -20.97
C GLN A 294 -20.88 -3.63 -19.94
N LYS A 295 -21.77 -4.52 -19.50
CA LYS A 295 -22.85 -4.23 -18.55
C LYS A 295 -22.68 -5.04 -17.27
N GLY A 296 -23.28 -4.57 -16.19
CA GLY A 296 -23.19 -5.21 -14.87
C GLY A 296 -22.21 -4.50 -13.93
N VAL A 297 -21.91 -5.16 -12.81
CA VAL A 297 -20.89 -4.74 -11.86
C VAL A 297 -19.57 -5.35 -12.32
N VAL A 298 -18.59 -4.51 -12.66
CA VAL A 298 -17.36 -4.94 -13.34
C VAL A 298 -16.11 -4.29 -12.74
N MET A 299 -14.99 -4.98 -12.90
CA MET A 299 -13.62 -4.54 -12.64
C MET A 299 -12.89 -4.36 -13.98
N PRO A 300 -11.75 -3.63 -14.05
CA PRO A 300 -11.05 -3.40 -15.31
C PRO A 300 -10.15 -4.56 -15.73
N THR A 301 -10.68 -5.79 -15.68
CA THR A 301 -9.96 -7.01 -16.04
C THR A 301 -10.14 -7.42 -17.50
N SER A 302 -11.15 -6.89 -18.20
CA SER A 302 -11.38 -7.19 -19.61
C SER A 302 -10.55 -6.29 -20.53
N SER A 303 -10.10 -6.84 -21.67
CA SER A 303 -9.34 -6.10 -22.67
C SER A 303 -10.10 -4.93 -23.30
N GLU A 304 -11.44 -5.00 -23.31
CA GLU A 304 -12.34 -3.90 -23.68
C GLU A 304 -12.12 -2.67 -22.79
N ILE A 305 -11.78 -2.86 -21.52
CA ILE A 305 -11.55 -1.79 -20.54
C ILE A 305 -10.07 -1.46 -20.44
N TYR A 306 -9.21 -2.43 -20.11
CA TYR A 306 -7.82 -2.12 -19.78
C TYR A 306 -7.04 -1.58 -20.99
N SER A 307 -7.31 -2.06 -22.21
CA SER A 307 -6.53 -1.67 -23.38
C SER A 307 -6.66 -0.19 -23.71
N PRO A 308 -7.88 0.38 -23.88
CA PRO A 308 -8.02 1.81 -24.17
C PRO A 308 -7.61 2.70 -22.99
N VAL A 309 -7.86 2.26 -21.74
CA VAL A 309 -7.49 3.05 -20.55
C VAL A 309 -5.96 3.14 -20.42
N LEU A 310 -5.25 2.02 -20.50
CA LEU A 310 -3.78 2.01 -20.44
C LEU A 310 -3.15 2.77 -21.61
N ALA A 311 -3.73 2.68 -22.81
CA ALA A 311 -3.22 3.39 -23.98
C ALA A 311 -3.24 4.92 -23.78
N GLU A 312 -4.33 5.47 -23.23
CA GLU A 312 -4.42 6.92 -22.94
C GLU A 312 -3.59 7.33 -21.73
N LEU A 313 -3.47 6.48 -20.71
CA LEU A 313 -2.62 6.72 -19.54
C LEU A 313 -1.15 6.98 -19.93
N VAL A 314 -0.67 6.38 -21.02
CA VAL A 314 0.68 6.64 -21.56
C VAL A 314 0.89 8.11 -21.94
N GLU A 315 -0.14 8.79 -22.45
CA GLU A 315 -0.08 10.23 -22.76
C GLU A 315 0.09 11.10 -21.50
N HIS A 316 -0.27 10.54 -20.34
CA HIS A 316 -0.14 11.13 -19.03
C HIS A 316 1.06 10.63 -18.24
N GLU A 317 2.05 10.01 -18.89
CA GLU A 317 3.29 9.50 -18.29
C GLU A 317 3.10 8.24 -17.42
N PHE A 318 1.91 7.61 -17.45
CA PHE A 318 1.65 6.34 -16.78
C PHE A 318 1.89 5.20 -17.76
N ARG A 319 3.08 4.59 -17.68
CA ARG A 319 3.50 3.50 -18.58
C ARG A 319 4.10 2.35 -17.77
N PHE A 320 3.73 1.13 -18.13
CA PHE A 320 4.44 -0.07 -17.70
C PHE A 320 5.71 -0.28 -18.54
N GLU A 321 6.85 -0.44 -17.86
CA GLU A 321 8.07 -0.98 -18.43
C GLU A 321 8.06 -2.49 -18.25
N HIS A 322 8.24 -3.22 -19.37
CA HIS A 322 8.19 -4.67 -19.37
C HIS A 322 9.60 -5.26 -19.43
N HIS A 323 9.84 -6.30 -18.63
CA HIS A 323 11.08 -7.05 -18.63
C HIS A 323 10.80 -8.55 -18.55
N THR A 324 11.44 -9.33 -19.41
CA THR A 324 11.28 -10.80 -19.45
C THR A 324 12.62 -11.47 -19.23
N ILE A 325 12.65 -12.46 -18.34
CA ILE A 325 13.81 -13.30 -18.06
C ILE A 325 13.39 -14.76 -18.31
N VAL A 326 14.21 -15.50 -19.04
CA VAL A 326 14.06 -16.97 -19.13
C VAL A 326 14.76 -17.59 -17.92
N LEU A 327 14.04 -18.41 -17.15
CA LEU A 327 14.50 -19.03 -15.90
C LEU A 327 15.26 -20.34 -16.12
#